data_AF-A0A4R8Z7R0-F1
#
_entry.id   AF-A0A4R8Z7R0-F1
#
_cell.length_a   1.000
_cell.length_b   1.000
_cell.length_c   1.000
_cell.angle_alpha   90.00
_cell.angle_beta   90.00
_cell.angle_gamma   90.00
#
_symmetry.space_group_name_H-M   'P 1'
#
loop_
_entity.id
_entity.type
_entity.pdbx_description
1 polymer ?
#
loop_
_entity_poly.entity_id
_entity_poly.type
_entity_poly.pdbx_seq_one_letter_code
_entity_poly.pdbx_strand_id
1 'polypeptide(L)' 'MLWPLAMIRVLWDGGASLTATEQHSSNEPDLVRQISDTLAPTVGRLVFNGSPTGVRVSWAQHHDTIPRHIDGALVLPR' A
#
# COMPACT_ATOMS: atom_id res chain seq x y z
N MET A 1 -24.75 16.60 -15.16
CA MET A 1 -24.40 15.78 -13.99
C MET A 1 -22.89 15.54 -14.04
N LEU A 2 -22.13 16.48 -13.48
CA LEU A 2 -20.68 16.60 -13.66
C LEU A 2 -20.02 16.38 -12.31
N TRP A 3 -19.38 15.23 -12.11
CA TRP A 3 -18.25 15.11 -11.20
C TRP A 3 -17.00 14.94 -12.06
N PRO A 4 -16.36 16.02 -12.52
CA PRO A 4 -15.07 15.89 -13.16
C PRO A 4 -14.01 15.92 -12.06
N LEU A 5 -13.22 14.85 -11.98
CA LEU A 5 -11.99 14.74 -11.19
C LEU A 5 -12.24 14.68 -9.67
N ALA A 6 -12.45 13.46 -9.16
CA ALA A 6 -12.11 13.16 -7.77
C ALA A 6 -10.59 13.41 -7.62
N MET A 7 -10.24 14.59 -7.14
CA MET A 7 -8.87 14.97 -6.82
C MET A 7 -8.37 14.04 -5.71
N ILE A 8 -7.53 13.07 -6.06
CA ILE A 8 -6.75 12.31 -5.08
C ILE A 8 -5.64 13.26 -4.60
N ARG A 9 -5.81 13.82 -3.39
CA ARG A 9 -4.71 14.47 -2.69
C ARG A 9 -3.97 13.40 -1.90
N VAL A 10 -2.85 12.97 -2.44
CA VAL A 10 -1.95 12.01 -1.80
C VAL A 10 -1.15 12.73 -0.72
N LEU A 11 -1.32 12.33 0.54
CA LEU A 11 -0.43 12.70 1.67
C LEU A 11 0.68 11.66 1.89
N TRP A 12 0.91 10.79 0.91
CA TRP A 12 1.96 9.79 0.95
C TRP A 12 3.28 10.41 0.52
N ASP A 13 4.26 10.40 1.40
CA ASP A 13 5.63 10.86 1.13
C ASP A 13 6.54 9.76 0.56
N GLY A 14 5.99 8.56 0.32
CA GLY A 14 6.78 7.42 -0.10
C GLY A 14 7.31 6.57 1.06
N GLY A 15 7.00 6.88 2.33
CA GLY A 15 7.49 6.24 3.55
C GLY A 15 7.30 4.71 3.63
N ALA A 16 8.03 4.04 4.52
CA ALA A 16 7.85 2.60 4.74
C ALA A 16 6.68 2.38 5.71
N SER A 17 5.80 1.42 5.41
CA SER A 17 4.66 1.09 6.29
C SER A 17 4.48 -0.41 6.45
N LEU A 18 4.02 -0.86 7.62
CA LEU A 18 3.67 -2.26 7.85
C LEU A 18 2.57 -2.72 6.89
N THR A 19 1.60 -1.84 6.64
CA THR A 19 0.43 -2.15 5.82
C THR A 19 0.01 -0.96 4.97
N ALA A 20 -0.58 -1.23 3.82
CA ALA A 20 -1.50 -0.31 3.16
C ALA A 20 -2.82 -1.01 2.85
N THR A 21 -3.90 -0.24 2.89
CA THR A 21 -5.25 -0.73 2.57
C THR A 21 -5.77 0.02 1.37
N GLU A 22 -6.27 -0.72 0.40
CA GLU A 22 -6.97 -0.17 -0.76
C GLU A 22 -8.48 -0.43 -0.62
N GLN A 23 -9.27 0.63 -0.75
CA GLN A 23 -10.73 0.58 -0.77
C GLN A 23 -11.18 1.02 -2.16
N HIS A 24 -11.82 0.13 -2.89
CA HIS A 24 -12.14 0.34 -4.29
C HIS A 24 -13.43 -0.38 -4.69
N SER A 25 -14.04 0.08 -5.78
CA SER A 25 -15.16 -0.62 -6.40
C SER A 25 -14.64 -1.71 -7.36
N SER A 26 -15.52 -2.64 -7.77
CA SER A 26 -15.16 -3.72 -8.70
C SER A 26 -15.02 -3.26 -10.16
N ASN A 27 -15.50 -2.06 -10.50
CA ASN A 27 -15.47 -1.50 -11.85
C ASN A 27 -14.20 -0.67 -12.14
N GLU A 28 -13.15 -0.76 -11.31
CA GLU A 28 -11.94 0.06 -11.40
C GLU A 28 -10.63 -0.78 -11.44
N PRO A 29 -10.56 -1.93 -12.14
CA PRO A 29 -9.44 -2.86 -12.03
C PRO A 29 -8.08 -2.26 -12.44
N ASP A 30 -8.07 -1.35 -13.42
CA ASP A 30 -6.84 -0.72 -13.88
C ASP A 30 -6.24 0.24 -12.84
N LEU A 31 -7.10 0.97 -12.11
CA LEU A 31 -6.67 1.85 -11.04
C LEU A 31 -6.14 1.04 -9.86
N VAL A 32 -6.82 -0.06 -9.53
CA VAL A 32 -6.39 -0.98 -8.46
C VAL A 32 -5.01 -1.55 -8.76
N ARG A 33 -4.79 -1.99 -9.99
CA ARG A 33 -3.48 -2.47 -10.43
C ARG A 33 -2.42 -1.38 -10.29
N GLN A 34 -2.70 -0.16 -10.75
CA GLN A 34 -1.74 0.95 -10.69
C GLN A 34 -1.37 1.33 -9.25
N ILE A 35 -2.35 1.37 -8.35
CA ILE A 35 -2.13 1.67 -6.92
C ILE A 35 -1.35 0.53 -6.26
N SER A 36 -1.72 -0.72 -6.52
CA SER A 36 -1.04 -1.90 -6.01
C SER A 36 0.43 -1.95 -6.43
N ASP A 37 0.71 -1.72 -7.72
CA ASP A 37 2.09 -1.68 -8.27
C ASP A 37 2.92 -0.57 -7.60
N THR A 38 2.29 0.55 -7.23
CA THR A 38 2.96 1.67 -6.55
C THR A 38 3.25 1.38 -5.08
N LEU A 39 2.32 0.74 -4.37
CA LEU A 39 2.42 0.52 -2.92
C LEU A 39 3.22 -0.73 -2.56
N ALA A 40 3.12 -1.80 -3.36
CA ALA A 40 3.78 -3.09 -3.13
C ALA A 40 5.27 -3.00 -2.74
N PRO A 41 6.12 -2.15 -3.35
CA PRO A 41 7.53 -2.07 -2.96
C PRO A 41 7.78 -1.37 -1.61
N THR A 42 6.76 -0.75 -1.01
CA THR A 42 6.91 0.11 0.18
C THR A 42 6.25 -0.44 1.45
N VAL A 43 5.43 -1.49 1.31
CA VAL A 43 4.62 -2.03 2.41
C VAL A 43 4.81 -3.52 2.61
N GLY A 44 4.78 -3.97 3.87
CA GLY A 44 4.86 -5.40 4.18
C GLY A 44 3.64 -6.18 3.70
N ARG A 45 2.45 -5.58 3.80
CA ARG A 45 1.18 -6.24 3.46
C ARG A 45 0.16 -5.26 2.86
N LEU A 46 -0.40 -5.65 1.71
CA LEU A 46 -1.54 -4.98 1.09
C LEU A 46 -2.86 -5.65 1.51
N VAL A 47 -3.86 -4.84 1.85
CA VAL A 47 -5.21 -5.29 2.24
C VAL A 47 -6.22 -4.67 1.30
N PHE A 48 -6.98 -5.49 0.57
CA PHE A 48 -8.03 -5.03 -0.33
C PHE A 48 -9.40 -5.10 0.37
N ASN A 49 -10.15 -4.00 0.35
CA ASN A 49 -11.52 -3.90 0.85
C ASN A 49 -11.71 -4.47 2.27
N GLY A 50 -10.76 -4.17 3.16
CA GLY A 50 -10.72 -4.65 4.54
C GLY A 50 -10.04 -3.67 5.50
N SER A 51 -9.90 -4.06 6.76
CA SER A 51 -9.16 -3.28 7.78
C SER A 51 -7.83 -3.95 8.11
N PRO A 52 -6.72 -3.20 8.26
CA PRO A 52 -5.40 -3.80 8.47
C PRO A 52 -5.18 -4.31 9.90
N THR A 53 -6.12 -4.07 10.83
CA THR A 53 -5.98 -4.41 12.25
C THR A 53 -5.86 -5.91 12.52
N GLY A 54 -6.43 -6.75 11.64
CA GLY A 54 -6.31 -8.20 11.72
C GLY A 54 -4.91 -8.69 11.31
N VAL A 55 -4.25 -9.44 12.19
CA VAL A 55 -2.96 -10.09 11.93
C VAL A 55 -3.17 -11.60 12.01
N ARG A 56 -3.27 -12.26 10.84
CA ARG A 56 -3.40 -13.71 10.79
C ARG A 56 -2.01 -14.33 10.97
N VAL A 57 -1.86 -15.18 11.97
CA VAL A 57 -0.63 -15.97 12.15
C VAL A 57 -0.68 -17.17 11.21
N SER A 58 -0.07 -17.02 10.05
CA SER A 58 0.06 -18.07 9.04
C SER A 58 1.34 -17.87 8.24
N TRP A 59 1.69 -18.87 7.44
CA TRP A 59 2.90 -18.85 6.62
C TRP A 59 3.00 -17.70 5.62
N ALA A 60 1.87 -17.16 5.16
CA ALA A 60 1.84 -16.07 4.18
C ALA A 60 1.92 -14.67 4.82
N GLN A 61 2.03 -14.57 6.15
CA GLN A 61 2.01 -13.29 6.85
C GLN A 61 3.35 -12.57 6.70
N HIS A 62 3.31 -11.32 6.25
CA HIS A 62 4.40 -10.36 6.34
C HIS A 62 4.01 -9.31 7.39
N HIS A 63 4.70 -9.30 8.53
CA HIS A 63 4.44 -8.38 9.64
C HIS A 63 5.66 -7.49 9.93
N ASP A 64 6.35 -7.09 8.86
CA ASP A 64 7.50 -6.21 8.90
C ASP A 64 7.33 -5.14 7.82
N THR A 65 8.23 -4.17 7.79
CA THR A 65 8.33 -3.22 6.67
C THR A 65 9.33 -3.71 5.63
N ILE A 66 9.25 -3.21 4.40
CA ILE A 66 10.20 -3.56 3.34
C ILE A 66 11.49 -2.74 3.52
N PRO A 67 12.68 -3.35 3.60
CA PRO A 67 13.96 -2.63 3.60
C PRO A 67 14.14 -1.82 2.32
N ARG A 68 14.73 -0.62 2.42
CA ARG A 68 14.85 0.29 1.29
C ARG A 68 16.24 0.89 1.16
N HIS A 69 16.66 1.16 -0.08
CA HIS A 69 17.83 1.97 -0.33
C HIS A 69 17.46 3.45 -0.34
N ILE A 70 18.09 4.24 0.53
CA ILE A 70 17.98 5.71 0.55
C ILE A 70 19.40 6.24 0.36
N ASP A 71 19.62 7.06 -0.68
CA ASP A 71 20.94 7.62 -1.03
C ASP A 71 22.06 6.56 -1.10
N GLY A 72 21.73 5.37 -1.61
CA GLY A 72 22.67 4.25 -1.75
C GLY A 72 22.91 3.41 -0.48
N ALA A 73 22.33 3.79 0.66
CA ALA A 73 22.42 3.04 1.91
C ALA A 73 21.19 2.16 2.14
N LEU A 74 21.39 0.91 2.57
CA LEU A 74 20.30 0.03 3.01
C LEU A 74 19.78 0.52 4.37
N VAL A 75 18.59 1.09 4.35
CA VAL A 75 17.82 1.44 5.53
C VAL A 75 16.96 0.24 5.87
N LEU A 76 17.37 -0.46 6.93
CA LEU A 76 16.56 -1.50 7.50
C LEU A 76 15.33 -0.89 8.18
N PRO A 77 14.19 -1.58 8.11
CA PRO A 77 13.06 -1.25 8.95
C PRO A 77 13.46 -1.31 10.43
N ARG A 78 12.99 -0.34 11.23
CA ARG A 78 13.23 -0.25 12.67
C ARG A 78 12.35 -1.21 13.44
#